data_AF-A0A8X7T9G5-F1
#
_entry.id   AF-A0A8X7T9G5-F1
#
_cell.length_a   1.000
_cell.length_b   1.000
_cell.length_c   1.000
_cell.angle_alpha   90.00
_cell.angle_beta   90.00
_cell.angle_gamma   90.00
#
_symmetry.space_group_name_H-M   'P 1'
#
loop_
_entity.id
_entity.type
_entity.pdbx_description
1 polymer ?
#
loop_
_entity_poly.entity_id
_entity_poly.type
_entity_poly.pdbx_seq_one_letter_code
_entity_poly.pdbx_strand_id
1 'polypeptide(L)'
;MEEHHTTFEKSGVTVDEILQCSFSNWCGSFKEHLYPYRVINPLPPNFIDYLLSDGIKLAARNVQLESTSDNEYSDWEEDEVGESEPEPQPLLSKFTDLHHQINNFVEELGGKVIPKLNWSSPKDASWLIPGNTIRCIEADDIYLLLKSSDHIIDDLLYPFSEVDNASNVKVSYELVLKRWEDINPALEFRVFVKDGRILGISQRDLNHYEFLKDLEPELNERINKFVYDEAIPKLNMSKFILDVYIPRPFDKVYVIDVNPFSRKSDSLLFTWNELLTQTPKDDKDHQFRLINETNLGAFARKQYSESQVPIDVVGAANDTEALINLAREWDKLQAKEVDES
;
A
#
# COMPACT_ATOMS: atom_id res chain seq x y z
N MET A 1 28.71 2.26 33.66
CA MET A 1 28.05 1.63 32.49
C MET A 1 27.15 2.71 31.93
N GLU A 2 27.60 3.39 30.88
CA GLU A 2 26.71 4.27 30.12
C GLU A 2 25.75 3.35 29.36
N GLU A 3 24.47 3.43 29.70
CA GLU A 3 23.43 2.83 28.88
C GLU A 3 23.42 3.60 27.55
N HIS A 4 23.98 3.00 26.51
CA HIS A 4 23.79 3.48 25.15
C HIS A 4 22.33 3.23 24.78
N HIS A 5 21.47 4.23 25.04
CA HIS A 5 20.15 4.26 24.43
C HIS A 5 20.33 4.46 22.93
N THR A 6 19.91 3.49 22.13
CA THR A 6 19.89 3.64 20.67
C THR A 6 18.77 4.63 20.35
N THR A 7 19.11 5.84 19.97
CA THR A 7 18.14 6.78 19.39
C THR A 7 17.58 6.15 18.11
N PHE A 8 16.27 6.21 17.89
CA PHE A 8 15.67 5.75 16.64
C PHE A 8 16.34 6.47 15.46
N GLU A 9 17.06 5.73 14.61
CA GLU A 9 17.66 6.32 13.43
C GLU A 9 16.57 6.77 12.45
N LYS A 10 16.71 7.98 11.88
CA LYS A 10 15.84 8.41 10.79
C LYS A 10 16.13 7.56 9.55
N SER A 11 15.09 7.24 8.77
CA SER A 11 15.26 6.54 7.48
C SER A 11 16.18 7.31 6.52
N GLY A 12 16.21 8.64 6.66
CA GLY A 12 16.99 9.54 5.82
C GLY A 12 16.56 9.48 4.36
N VAL A 13 15.33 9.05 4.09
CA VAL A 13 14.76 8.96 2.75
C VAL A 13 14.64 10.37 2.16
N THR A 14 14.90 10.50 0.87
CA THR A 14 14.82 11.79 0.16
C THR A 14 13.58 11.89 -0.71
N VAL A 15 13.20 13.12 -1.08
CA VAL A 15 12.12 13.37 -2.04
C VAL A 15 12.37 12.64 -3.36
N ASP A 16 13.61 12.67 -3.86
CA ASP A 16 13.98 12.01 -5.12
C ASP A 16 13.80 10.49 -5.01
N GLU A 17 14.28 9.86 -3.93
CA GLU A 17 14.08 8.41 -3.72
C GLU A 17 12.60 8.02 -3.67
N ILE A 18 11.74 8.85 -3.07
CA ILE A 18 10.28 8.63 -3.08
C ILE A 18 9.72 8.75 -4.50
N LEU A 19 10.09 9.80 -5.23
CA LEU A 19 9.65 10.01 -6.61
C LEU A 19 10.13 8.88 -7.54
N GLN A 20 11.37 8.40 -7.41
CA GLN A 20 11.89 7.28 -8.20
C GLN A 20 11.12 5.97 -7.97
N CYS A 21 10.47 5.82 -6.82
CA CYS A 21 9.59 4.68 -6.53
C CYS A 21 8.18 4.80 -7.14
N SER A 22 7.84 5.91 -7.81
CA SER A 22 6.60 6.00 -8.61
C SER A 22 6.61 4.95 -9.70
N PHE A 23 5.50 4.25 -9.92
CA PHE A 23 5.41 3.12 -10.84
C PHE A 23 6.02 3.40 -12.23
N SER A 24 5.69 4.53 -12.85
CA SER A 24 6.24 4.90 -14.17
C SER A 24 7.77 5.04 -14.22
N ASN A 25 8.42 5.36 -13.11
CA ASN A 25 9.86 5.61 -13.06
C ASN A 25 10.68 4.32 -13.06
N TRP A 26 10.14 3.22 -12.52
CA TRP A 26 10.84 1.94 -12.47
C TRP A 26 10.28 0.89 -13.43
N CYS A 27 9.00 0.95 -13.83
CA CYS A 27 8.38 -0.12 -14.61
C CYS A 27 9.09 -0.36 -15.96
N GLY A 28 9.64 0.70 -16.57
CA GLY A 28 10.39 0.63 -17.83
C GLY A 28 11.64 -0.25 -17.75
N SER A 29 12.26 -0.37 -16.58
CA SER A 29 13.46 -1.17 -16.34
C SER A 29 13.17 -2.67 -16.20
N PHE A 30 11.93 -3.04 -15.90
CA PHE A 30 11.53 -4.41 -15.54
C PHE A 30 10.46 -5.00 -16.46
N LYS A 31 10.36 -4.55 -17.71
CA LYS A 31 9.30 -4.99 -18.66
C LYS A 31 9.12 -6.52 -18.74
N GLU A 32 10.21 -7.29 -18.76
CA GLU A 32 10.18 -8.76 -18.83
C GLU A 32 9.77 -9.44 -17.50
N HIS A 33 9.82 -8.69 -16.40
CA HIS A 33 9.53 -9.12 -15.03
C HIS A 33 8.22 -8.55 -14.50
N LEU A 34 7.40 -7.92 -15.34
CA LEU A 34 6.12 -7.35 -14.94
C LEU A 34 4.97 -8.13 -15.57
N TYR A 35 3.86 -8.19 -14.83
CA TYR A 35 2.58 -8.51 -15.42
C TYR A 35 2.10 -7.37 -16.32
N PRO A 36 1.25 -7.64 -17.32
CA PRO A 36 0.71 -6.59 -18.19
C PRO A 36 0.06 -5.48 -17.39
N TYR A 37 0.31 -4.23 -17.82
CA TYR A 37 -0.21 -3.05 -17.15
C TYR A 37 -0.56 -1.95 -18.17
N ARG A 38 -1.31 -0.96 -17.70
CA ARG A 38 -1.56 0.32 -18.36
C ARG A 38 -1.42 1.44 -17.35
N VAL A 39 -0.97 2.59 -17.81
CA VAL A 39 -0.78 3.79 -17.00
C VAL A 39 -1.55 4.94 -17.64
N ILE A 40 -2.33 5.64 -16.82
CA ILE A 40 -2.97 6.90 -17.16
C ILE A 40 -2.21 8.00 -16.42
N ASN A 41 -1.45 8.80 -17.17
CA ASN A 41 -0.62 9.87 -16.64
C ASN A 41 -0.63 11.06 -17.62
N PRO A 42 -0.97 12.29 -17.17
CA PRO A 42 -1.34 12.65 -15.80
C PRO A 42 -2.79 12.24 -15.45
N LEU A 43 -3.04 12.00 -14.17
CA LEU A 43 -4.38 11.83 -13.64
C LEU A 43 -5.12 13.18 -13.68
N PRO A 44 -6.36 13.24 -14.21
CA PRO A 44 -7.11 14.49 -14.30
C PRO A 44 -7.33 15.15 -12.92
N PRO A 45 -7.13 16.47 -12.78
CA PRO A 45 -7.33 17.18 -11.51
C PRO A 45 -8.74 16.99 -10.92
N ASN A 46 -9.77 17.03 -11.77
CA ASN A 46 -11.16 16.79 -11.35
C ASN A 46 -11.37 15.41 -10.69
N PHE A 47 -10.59 14.41 -11.10
CA PHE A 47 -10.66 13.07 -10.50
C PHE A 47 -9.89 13.00 -9.18
N ILE A 48 -8.78 13.73 -9.06
CA ILE A 48 -8.06 13.90 -7.79
C ILE A 48 -8.97 14.59 -6.77
N ASP A 49 -9.63 15.69 -7.16
CA ASP A 49 -10.61 16.40 -6.32
C ASP A 49 -11.77 15.48 -5.91
N TYR A 50 -12.20 14.59 -6.82
CA TYR A 50 -13.20 13.56 -6.50
C TYR A 50 -12.69 12.56 -5.46
N LEU A 51 -11.46 12.05 -5.58
CA LEU A 51 -10.87 11.15 -4.59
C LEU A 51 -10.77 11.81 -3.21
N LEU A 52 -10.38 13.08 -3.15
CA LEU A 52 -10.24 13.86 -1.91
C LEU A 52 -11.56 14.39 -1.32
N SER A 53 -12.66 14.35 -2.07
CA SER A 53 -13.96 14.79 -1.58
C SER A 53 -14.59 13.81 -0.58
N ASP A 54 -15.43 14.31 0.32
CA ASP A 54 -16.17 13.44 1.25
C ASP A 54 -17.31 12.67 0.57
N GLY A 55 -17.56 11.44 1.04
CA GLY A 55 -18.69 10.60 0.64
C GLY A 55 -18.54 9.91 -0.72
N ILE A 56 -18.95 8.64 -0.81
CA ILE A 56 -18.83 7.84 -2.04
C ILE A 56 -20.04 8.09 -2.93
N LYS A 57 -19.81 8.67 -4.10
CA LYS A 57 -20.82 8.83 -5.14
C LYS A 57 -20.32 8.11 -6.39
N LEU A 58 -20.98 7.01 -6.73
CA LEU A 58 -20.65 6.17 -7.90
C LEU A 58 -21.37 6.71 -9.14
N ALA A 59 -20.92 6.31 -10.33
CA ALA A 59 -21.74 6.50 -11.52
C ALA A 59 -23.05 5.76 -11.29
N ALA A 60 -24.19 6.42 -11.45
CA ALA A 60 -25.49 5.81 -11.19
C ALA A 60 -25.61 4.54 -12.04
N ARG A 61 -25.52 3.36 -11.41
CA ARG A 61 -25.98 2.13 -12.04
C ARG A 61 -27.48 2.31 -12.20
N ASN A 62 -28.00 2.20 -13.42
CA ASN A 62 -29.45 2.09 -13.67
C ASN A 62 -29.96 0.74 -13.14
N VAL A 63 -29.82 0.49 -11.84
CA VAL A 63 -30.40 -0.65 -11.16
C VAL A 63 -31.72 -0.13 -10.60
N GLN A 64 -32.82 -0.48 -11.28
CA GLN A 64 -34.13 -0.42 -10.64
C GLN A 64 -34.11 -1.44 -9.50
N LEU A 65 -33.81 -0.96 -8.28
CA LEU A 65 -33.99 -1.77 -7.09
C LEU A 65 -35.50 -1.91 -6.88
N GLU A 66 -36.03 -3.12 -7.07
CA GLU A 66 -37.38 -3.43 -6.64
C GLU A 66 -37.43 -3.30 -5.11
N SER A 67 -38.36 -2.49 -4.62
CA SER A 67 -38.59 -2.38 -3.18
C SER A 67 -39.15 -3.70 -2.66
N THR A 68 -38.34 -4.42 -1.90
CA THR A 68 -38.73 -5.61 -1.14
C THR A 68 -38.84 -5.25 0.34
N SER A 69 -39.63 -6.01 1.11
CA SER A 69 -39.75 -5.81 2.57
C SER A 69 -38.40 -5.76 3.30
N ASP A 70 -37.39 -6.41 2.73
CA ASP A 70 -36.04 -6.49 3.28
C ASP A 70 -35.22 -5.18 3.10
N ASN A 71 -35.68 -4.26 2.27
CA ASN A 71 -35.04 -2.95 1.98
C ASN A 71 -35.86 -1.78 2.57
N GLU A 72 -36.92 -2.08 3.33
CA GLU A 72 -37.85 -1.10 3.92
C GLU A 72 -37.35 -0.55 5.27
N TYR A 73 -36.29 -1.14 5.83
CA TYR A 73 -35.64 -0.71 7.08
C TYR A 73 -34.47 0.25 6.80
N SER A 74 -34.78 1.43 6.27
CA SER A 74 -33.88 2.59 6.34
C SER A 74 -34.49 3.60 7.29
N ASP A 75 -34.37 3.36 8.59
CA ASP A 75 -34.75 4.28 9.67
C ASP A 75 -33.69 5.38 9.86
N TRP A 76 -33.33 6.03 8.75
CA TRP A 76 -32.60 7.30 8.77
C TRP A 76 -33.66 8.39 8.72
N GLU A 77 -33.72 9.18 9.79
CA GLU A 77 -34.73 10.18 10.15
C GLU A 77 -35.38 10.91 8.96
N GLU A 78 -36.71 10.79 8.88
CA GLU A 78 -37.60 11.68 8.13
C GLU A 78 -37.52 13.08 8.75
N ASP A 79 -36.57 13.91 8.33
CA ASP A 79 -36.56 15.33 8.68
C ASP A 79 -36.63 16.24 7.45
N GLU A 80 -37.81 16.85 7.35
CA GLU A 80 -38.22 18.12 6.75
C GLU A 80 -37.74 18.52 5.34
N VAL A 81 -38.75 18.81 4.51
CA VAL A 81 -38.68 19.34 3.15
C VAL A 81 -38.03 20.74 3.15
N GLY A 82 -36.70 20.78 3.17
CA GLY A 82 -35.88 21.96 2.93
C GLY A 82 -35.52 22.10 1.44
N GLU A 83 -35.52 23.34 0.96
CA GLU A 83 -35.28 23.82 -0.42
C GLU A 83 -34.48 22.86 -1.33
N SER A 84 -35.06 22.56 -2.49
CA SER A 84 -34.47 21.74 -3.56
C SER A 84 -33.05 22.21 -3.92
N GLU A 85 -32.04 21.54 -3.36
CA GLU A 85 -30.69 21.60 -3.90
C GLU A 85 -30.74 21.16 -5.38
N PRO A 86 -30.02 21.84 -6.29
CA PRO A 86 -29.98 21.44 -7.68
C PRO A 86 -29.48 19.99 -7.76
N GLU A 87 -30.21 19.13 -8.48
CA GLU A 87 -29.78 17.75 -8.69
C GLU A 87 -28.30 17.74 -9.11
N PRO A 88 -27.42 17.07 -8.35
CA PRO A 88 -26.01 17.07 -8.66
C PRO A 88 -25.84 16.50 -10.06
N GLN A 89 -25.21 17.29 -10.95
CA GLN A 89 -24.85 16.79 -12.27
C GLN A 89 -24.14 15.43 -12.11
N PRO A 90 -24.42 14.44 -12.97
CA PRO A 90 -23.85 13.11 -12.81
C PRO A 90 -22.32 13.26 -12.71
N LEU A 91 -21.70 12.87 -11.60
CA LEU A 91 -20.27 13.10 -11.34
C LEU A 91 -19.37 12.63 -12.47
N LEU A 92 -19.83 11.61 -13.19
CA LEU A 92 -19.22 11.08 -14.39
C LEU A 92 -18.96 12.16 -15.46
N SER A 93 -19.79 13.21 -15.54
CA SER A 93 -19.65 14.31 -16.49
C SER A 93 -18.32 15.08 -16.34
N LYS A 94 -17.70 15.03 -15.16
CA LYS A 94 -16.44 15.75 -14.88
C LYS A 94 -15.19 15.02 -15.38
N PHE A 95 -15.28 13.72 -15.67
CA PHE A 95 -14.16 12.88 -16.06
C PHE A 95 -14.56 11.72 -17.01
N THR A 96 -15.50 11.98 -17.92
CA THR A 96 -16.01 11.00 -18.90
C THR A 96 -14.88 10.34 -19.72
N ASP A 97 -13.90 11.12 -20.16
CA ASP A 97 -12.75 10.61 -20.94
C ASP A 97 -11.92 9.61 -20.13
N LEU A 98 -11.69 9.90 -18.84
CA LEU A 98 -10.99 8.99 -17.93
C LEU A 98 -11.79 7.69 -17.74
N HIS A 99 -13.11 7.80 -17.57
CA HIS A 99 -13.96 6.62 -17.42
C HIS A 99 -13.90 5.70 -18.64
N HIS A 100 -13.99 6.25 -19.85
CA HIS A 100 -13.82 5.48 -21.08
C HIS A 100 -12.43 4.86 -21.19
N GLN A 101 -11.37 5.62 -20.84
CA GLN A 101 -10.01 5.12 -20.87
C GLN A 101 -9.79 3.95 -19.89
N ILE A 102 -10.36 4.04 -18.67
CA ILE A 102 -10.32 2.97 -17.69
C ILE A 102 -10.99 1.71 -18.23
N ASN A 103 -12.23 1.81 -18.73
CA ASN A 103 -12.95 0.65 -19.25
C ASN A 103 -12.22 -0.01 -20.43
N ASN A 104 -11.69 0.79 -21.35
CA ASN A 104 -10.88 0.28 -22.47
C ASN A 104 -9.64 -0.48 -21.96
N PHE A 105 -8.93 0.06 -20.97
CA PHE A 105 -7.76 -0.60 -20.39
C PHE A 105 -8.12 -1.86 -19.61
N VAL A 106 -9.26 -1.88 -18.93
CA VAL A 106 -9.77 -3.10 -18.26
C VAL A 106 -9.98 -4.20 -19.30
N GLU A 107 -10.64 -3.89 -20.42
CA GLU A 107 -10.85 -4.84 -21.52
C GLU A 107 -9.51 -5.32 -22.12
N GLU A 108 -8.59 -4.40 -22.43
CA GLU A 108 -7.26 -4.72 -22.97
C GLU A 108 -6.44 -5.64 -22.05
N LEU A 109 -6.60 -5.49 -20.73
CA LEU A 109 -5.88 -6.27 -19.72
C LEU A 109 -6.58 -7.60 -19.39
N GLY A 110 -7.66 -7.96 -20.09
CA GLY A 110 -8.34 -9.24 -19.92
C GLY A 110 -9.51 -9.21 -18.93
N GLY A 111 -10.08 -8.03 -18.69
CA GLY A 111 -11.34 -7.82 -17.96
C GLY A 111 -11.22 -7.83 -16.44
N LYS A 112 -10.02 -8.05 -15.89
CA LYS A 112 -9.78 -8.06 -14.44
C LYS A 112 -8.47 -7.32 -14.15
N VAL A 113 -8.54 -6.31 -13.30
CA VAL A 113 -7.39 -5.45 -13.00
C VAL A 113 -7.26 -5.17 -11.50
N ILE A 114 -6.11 -4.63 -11.11
CA ILE A 114 -5.81 -4.05 -9.80
C ILE A 114 -5.43 -2.58 -10.02
N PRO A 115 -6.15 -1.64 -9.40
CA PRO A 115 -5.76 -0.23 -9.44
C PRO A 115 -4.65 0.07 -8.43
N LYS A 116 -3.76 0.99 -8.77
CA LYS A 116 -2.86 1.66 -7.84
C LYS A 116 -2.58 3.09 -8.31
N LEU A 117 -2.21 3.97 -7.40
CA LEU A 117 -1.63 5.27 -7.78
C LEU A 117 -0.11 5.11 -7.99
N ASN A 118 0.64 6.20 -7.88
CA ASN A 118 2.09 6.24 -8.02
C ASN A 118 2.78 5.16 -7.18
N TRP A 119 2.38 4.99 -5.91
CA TRP A 119 3.06 4.10 -4.96
C TRP A 119 2.15 3.01 -4.44
N SER A 120 0.96 3.36 -3.97
CA SER A 120 0.14 2.46 -3.16
C SER A 120 -1.03 1.84 -3.91
N SER A 121 -1.34 0.59 -3.57
CA SER A 121 -2.58 -0.11 -3.99
C SER A 121 -3.59 -0.10 -2.83
N PRO A 122 -4.91 -0.03 -3.10
CA PRO A 122 -5.96 0.11 -2.08
C PRO A 122 -6.29 -1.22 -1.38
N LYS A 123 -5.27 -1.88 -0.82
CA LYS A 123 -5.38 -3.21 -0.19
C LYS A 123 -6.21 -3.19 1.10
N ASP A 124 -6.11 -2.09 1.83
CA ASP A 124 -6.87 -1.75 3.04
C ASP A 124 -8.38 -1.58 2.78
N ALA A 125 -8.76 -1.22 1.55
CA ALA A 125 -10.16 -1.10 1.10
C ALA A 125 -10.77 -2.39 0.51
N SER A 126 -10.03 -3.51 0.53
CA SER A 126 -10.45 -4.78 -0.11
C SER A 126 -11.79 -5.33 0.39
N TRP A 127 -12.21 -4.96 1.60
CA TRP A 127 -13.48 -5.38 2.21
C TRP A 127 -14.72 -4.87 1.47
N LEU A 128 -14.59 -3.85 0.62
CA LEU A 128 -15.68 -3.30 -0.19
C LEU A 128 -16.04 -4.16 -1.39
N ILE A 129 -15.10 -4.99 -1.86
CA ILE A 129 -15.30 -5.83 -3.04
C ILE A 129 -15.67 -7.25 -2.59
N PRO A 130 -16.69 -7.89 -3.21
CA PRO A 130 -17.05 -9.27 -2.90
C PRO A 130 -15.86 -10.23 -2.99
N GLY A 131 -15.64 -10.98 -1.91
CA GLY A 131 -14.50 -11.89 -1.79
C GLY A 131 -13.25 -11.27 -1.16
N ASN A 132 -13.35 -10.08 -0.57
CA ASN A 132 -12.27 -9.41 0.16
C ASN A 132 -10.99 -9.28 -0.69
N THR A 133 -11.15 -8.67 -1.87
CA THR A 133 -10.12 -8.61 -2.91
C THR A 133 -10.00 -7.18 -3.46
N ILE A 134 -8.91 -6.89 -4.14
CA ILE A 134 -8.72 -5.64 -4.90
C ILE A 134 -8.93 -5.83 -6.40
N ARG A 135 -9.53 -6.95 -6.79
CA ARG A 135 -9.84 -7.29 -8.17
C ARG A 135 -11.04 -6.47 -8.66
N CYS A 136 -10.78 -5.54 -9.57
CA CYS A 136 -11.80 -4.75 -10.25
C CYS A 136 -12.13 -5.34 -11.61
N ILE A 137 -13.41 -5.32 -11.98
CA ILE A 137 -13.90 -5.71 -13.31
C ILE A 137 -14.46 -4.53 -14.10
N GLU A 138 -14.73 -3.39 -13.44
CA GLU A 138 -15.23 -2.17 -14.06
C GLU A 138 -14.69 -0.91 -13.36
N ALA A 139 -14.92 0.25 -13.98
CA ALA A 139 -14.46 1.53 -13.43
C ALA A 139 -15.07 1.86 -12.04
N ASP A 140 -16.31 1.47 -11.77
CA ASP A 140 -16.95 1.76 -10.48
C ASP A 140 -16.27 1.01 -9.33
N ASP A 141 -15.81 -0.23 -9.55
CA ASP A 141 -15.02 -0.96 -8.55
C ASP A 141 -13.70 -0.23 -8.23
N ILE A 142 -13.07 0.35 -9.27
CA ILE A 142 -11.83 1.12 -9.13
C ILE A 142 -12.08 2.39 -8.33
N TYR A 143 -13.16 3.11 -8.63
CA TYR A 143 -13.53 4.33 -7.91
C TYR A 143 -13.82 4.03 -6.44
N LEU A 144 -14.57 2.97 -6.18
CA LEU A 144 -14.92 2.52 -4.84
C LEU A 144 -13.66 2.22 -4.01
N LEU A 145 -12.75 1.40 -4.54
CA LEU A 145 -11.52 1.05 -3.83
C LEU A 145 -10.60 2.24 -3.60
N LEU A 146 -10.35 3.06 -4.63
CA LEU A 146 -9.44 4.20 -4.51
C LEU A 146 -9.96 5.24 -3.52
N LYS A 147 -11.27 5.46 -3.51
CA LYS A 147 -11.90 6.47 -2.65
C LYS A 147 -11.99 6.06 -1.19
N SER A 148 -11.97 4.76 -0.91
CA SER A 148 -12.13 4.22 0.44
C SER A 148 -10.84 3.68 1.04
N SER A 149 -9.70 4.00 0.45
CA SER A 149 -8.39 3.54 0.91
C SER A 149 -7.59 4.68 1.53
N ASP A 150 -7.17 4.48 2.77
CA ASP A 150 -6.30 5.40 3.48
C ASP A 150 -4.90 5.41 2.86
N HIS A 151 -4.46 4.30 2.27
CA HIS A 151 -3.21 4.29 1.49
C HIS A 151 -3.26 5.26 0.30
N ILE A 152 -4.42 5.37 -0.37
CA ILE A 152 -4.58 6.28 -1.50
C ILE A 152 -4.67 7.73 -1.03
N ILE A 153 -5.34 8.00 0.09
CA ILE A 153 -5.36 9.32 0.71
C ILE A 153 -3.95 9.74 1.15
N ASP A 154 -3.18 8.83 1.74
CA ASP A 154 -1.80 9.06 2.17
C ASP A 154 -0.87 9.36 0.98
N ASP A 155 -1.01 8.63 -0.14
CA ASP A 155 -0.31 8.93 -1.41
C ASP A 155 -0.62 10.37 -1.89
N LEU A 156 -1.87 10.83 -1.77
CA LEU A 156 -2.32 12.12 -2.29
C LEU A 156 -1.97 13.32 -1.39
N LEU A 157 -2.07 13.14 -0.06
CA LEU A 157 -1.93 14.23 0.92
C LEU A 157 -0.58 14.25 1.63
N TYR A 158 0.03 13.08 1.86
CA TYR A 158 1.21 12.93 2.69
C TYR A 158 2.35 12.11 2.06
N PRO A 159 2.64 12.23 0.74
CA PRO A 159 3.64 11.39 0.07
C PRO A 159 5.07 11.58 0.62
N PHE A 160 5.37 12.75 1.20
CA PHE A 160 6.70 13.10 1.72
C PHE A 160 6.73 13.32 3.24
N SER A 161 5.82 12.73 4.00
CA SER A 161 5.71 12.97 5.46
C SER A 161 6.97 12.61 6.25
N GLU A 162 7.84 11.73 5.73
CA GLU A 162 9.14 11.40 6.35
C GLU A 162 10.30 12.33 5.97
N VAL A 163 10.07 13.27 5.06
CA VAL A 163 11.12 14.17 4.56
C VAL A 163 10.92 15.57 5.10
N ASP A 164 11.86 16.03 5.92
CA ASP A 164 11.86 17.39 6.46
C ASP A 164 11.86 18.42 5.31
N ASN A 165 10.97 19.43 5.38
CA ASN A 165 10.84 20.54 4.41
C ASN A 165 10.39 20.17 2.98
N ALA A 166 9.62 19.08 2.78
CA ALA A 166 9.15 18.66 1.45
C ALA A 166 7.78 19.24 1.01
N SER A 167 7.22 20.22 1.72
CA SER A 167 5.83 20.70 1.54
C SER A 167 5.52 21.39 0.19
N ASN A 168 6.53 21.78 -0.59
CA ASN A 168 6.35 22.50 -1.86
C ASN A 168 6.58 21.64 -3.11
N VAL A 169 6.80 20.33 -2.95
CA VAL A 169 7.06 19.43 -4.08
C VAL A 169 5.75 19.11 -4.78
N LYS A 170 5.67 19.42 -6.08
CA LYS A 170 4.53 19.06 -6.91
C LYS A 170 4.67 17.64 -7.43
N VAL A 171 3.67 16.81 -7.18
CA VAL A 171 3.57 15.43 -7.68
C VAL A 171 2.62 15.40 -8.88
N SER A 172 3.02 14.70 -9.94
CA SER A 172 2.11 14.32 -11.02
C SER A 172 1.57 12.93 -10.71
N TYR A 173 0.29 12.86 -10.36
CA TYR A 173 -0.34 11.59 -10.03
C TYR A 173 -0.66 10.78 -11.28
N GLU A 174 -0.61 9.46 -11.14
CA GLU A 174 -0.92 8.50 -12.19
C GLU A 174 -1.87 7.43 -11.68
N LEU A 175 -2.75 6.93 -12.55
CA LEU A 175 -3.55 5.73 -12.28
C LEU A 175 -2.95 4.57 -13.06
N VAL A 176 -2.49 3.56 -12.33
CA VAL A 176 -1.94 2.34 -12.89
C VAL A 176 -2.97 1.22 -12.76
N LEU A 177 -3.26 0.56 -13.87
CA LEU A 177 -4.07 -0.65 -13.91
C LEU A 177 -3.15 -1.82 -14.23
N LYS A 178 -2.95 -2.71 -13.26
CA LYS A 178 -2.21 -3.97 -13.44
C LYS A 178 -3.21 -5.08 -13.76
N ARG A 179 -2.90 -5.98 -14.69
CA ARG A 179 -3.71 -7.17 -14.91
C ARG A 179 -3.81 -7.99 -13.62
N TRP A 180 -5.01 -8.43 -13.27
CA TRP A 180 -5.21 -9.34 -12.14
C TRP A 180 -4.60 -10.71 -12.45
N GLU A 181 -3.83 -11.22 -11.51
CA GLU A 181 -3.23 -12.55 -11.55
C GLU A 181 -3.50 -13.25 -10.22
N ASP A 182 -3.75 -14.55 -10.27
CA ASP A 182 -3.91 -15.37 -9.08
C ASP A 182 -2.51 -15.72 -8.51
N ILE A 183 -1.93 -14.75 -7.82
CA ILE A 183 -0.63 -14.84 -7.15
C ILE A 183 -0.79 -15.72 -5.91
N ASN A 184 0.08 -16.71 -5.74
CA ASN A 184 0.18 -17.45 -4.48
C ASN A 184 0.93 -16.61 -3.43
N PRO A 185 0.26 -16.14 -2.35
CA PRO A 185 0.88 -15.22 -1.39
C PRO A 185 2.13 -15.79 -0.70
N ALA A 186 2.23 -17.12 -0.60
CA ALA A 186 3.38 -17.80 -0.01
C ALA A 186 4.70 -17.56 -0.75
N LEU A 187 4.65 -17.20 -2.03
CA LEU A 187 5.82 -17.03 -2.89
C LEU A 187 6.09 -15.55 -3.22
N GLU A 188 5.52 -14.64 -2.43
CA GLU A 188 5.81 -13.21 -2.46
C GLU A 188 6.76 -12.85 -1.31
N PHE A 189 7.81 -12.10 -1.65
CA PHE A 189 8.89 -11.74 -0.74
C PHE A 189 9.22 -10.26 -0.84
N ARG A 190 9.54 -9.64 0.29
CA ARG A 190 10.04 -8.27 0.37
C ARG A 190 11.53 -8.29 0.62
N VAL A 191 12.27 -7.55 -0.19
CA VAL A 191 13.73 -7.45 -0.13
C VAL A 191 14.13 -6.03 0.21
N PHE A 192 14.95 -5.87 1.24
CA PHE A 192 15.46 -4.60 1.70
C PHE A 192 16.87 -4.39 1.15
N VAL A 193 17.10 -3.31 0.40
CA VAL A 193 18.38 -3.02 -0.27
C VAL A 193 18.89 -1.65 0.16
N LYS A 194 20.18 -1.58 0.51
CA LYS A 194 20.88 -0.33 0.87
C LYS A 194 22.36 -0.42 0.50
N ASP A 195 22.89 0.66 -0.06
CA ASP A 195 24.28 0.82 -0.50
C ASP A 195 24.78 -0.35 -1.36
N GLY A 196 23.94 -0.78 -2.30
CA GLY A 196 24.24 -1.86 -3.23
C GLY A 196 24.27 -3.26 -2.62
N ARG A 197 23.67 -3.47 -1.44
CA ARG A 197 23.59 -4.77 -0.78
C ARG A 197 22.19 -5.07 -0.25
N ILE A 198 21.85 -6.36 -0.21
CA ILE A 198 20.67 -6.84 0.49
C ILE A 198 20.93 -6.77 2.00
N LEU A 199 19.99 -6.18 2.74
CA LEU A 199 19.99 -6.18 4.20
C LEU A 199 19.23 -7.40 4.77
N GLY A 200 18.14 -7.76 4.11
CA GLY A 200 17.30 -8.89 4.50
C GLY A 200 16.18 -9.16 3.50
N ILE A 201 15.65 -10.38 3.56
CA ILE A 201 14.52 -10.86 2.77
C ILE A 201 13.45 -11.37 3.74
N SER A 202 12.22 -10.91 3.58
CA SER A 202 11.06 -11.30 4.39
C SER A 202 10.02 -11.99 3.53
N GLN A 203 9.38 -13.05 4.05
CA GLN A 203 8.07 -13.48 3.58
C GLN A 203 7.08 -12.30 3.64
N ARG A 204 6.26 -12.10 2.58
CA ARG A 204 5.32 -10.97 2.52
C ARG A 204 4.00 -11.25 3.21
N ASP A 205 3.47 -12.45 3.02
CA ASP A 205 2.28 -12.94 3.70
C ASP A 205 2.67 -13.51 5.08
N LEU A 206 1.85 -13.30 6.11
CA LEU A 206 2.20 -13.68 7.49
C LEU A 206 1.67 -15.06 7.90
N ASN A 207 1.10 -15.84 6.97
CA ASN A 207 0.71 -17.22 7.26
C ASN A 207 1.94 -18.15 7.29
N HIS A 208 1.81 -19.27 7.99
CA HIS A 208 2.83 -20.31 7.99
C HIS A 208 2.65 -21.25 6.79
N TYR A 209 3.71 -21.41 5.98
CA TYR A 209 3.74 -22.33 4.86
C TYR A 209 4.89 -23.32 5.01
N GLU A 210 4.58 -24.54 5.44
CA GLU A 210 5.57 -25.58 5.76
C GLU A 210 6.56 -25.88 4.61
N PHE A 211 6.07 -25.83 3.36
CA PHE A 211 6.87 -26.13 2.18
C PHE A 211 7.96 -25.08 1.87
N LEU A 212 7.88 -23.86 2.43
CA LEU A 212 8.85 -22.81 2.14
C LEU A 212 10.22 -23.11 2.75
N LYS A 213 10.27 -23.86 3.86
CA LYS A 213 11.52 -24.22 4.53
C LYS A 213 12.47 -24.99 3.61
N ASP A 214 11.94 -25.93 2.83
CA ASP A 214 12.75 -26.74 1.92
C ASP A 214 13.12 -25.97 0.64
N LEU A 215 12.32 -24.96 0.27
CA LEU A 215 12.56 -24.11 -0.90
C LEU A 215 13.45 -22.89 -0.62
N GLU A 216 13.63 -22.53 0.65
CA GLU A 216 14.35 -21.33 1.08
C GLU A 216 15.71 -21.18 0.39
N PRO A 217 16.58 -22.21 0.31
CA PRO A 217 17.88 -22.05 -0.36
C PRO A 217 17.77 -21.69 -1.85
N GLU A 218 16.83 -22.32 -2.58
CA GLU A 218 16.60 -22.08 -4.02
C GLU A 218 16.03 -20.67 -4.25
N LEU A 219 15.03 -20.29 -3.45
CA LEU A 219 14.42 -18.96 -3.51
C LEU A 219 15.43 -17.88 -3.13
N ASN A 220 16.27 -18.12 -2.12
CA ASN A 220 17.30 -17.20 -1.69
C ASN A 220 18.29 -16.91 -2.82
N GLU A 221 18.82 -17.98 -3.44
CA GLU A 221 19.74 -17.85 -4.57
C GLU A 221 19.09 -17.09 -5.74
N ARG A 222 17.82 -17.40 -6.05
CA ARG A 222 17.08 -16.77 -7.14
C ARG A 222 16.85 -15.27 -6.90
N ILE A 223 16.47 -14.89 -5.68
CA ILE A 223 16.24 -13.49 -5.28
C ILE A 223 17.57 -12.74 -5.30
N ASN A 224 18.62 -13.29 -4.69
CA ASN A 224 19.95 -12.69 -4.67
C ASN A 224 20.45 -12.37 -6.07
N LYS A 225 20.44 -13.38 -6.94
CA LYS A 225 20.85 -13.21 -8.33
C LYS A 225 20.06 -12.10 -9.03
N PHE A 226 18.73 -12.10 -8.88
CA PHE A 226 17.89 -11.07 -9.48
C PHE A 226 18.20 -9.67 -8.94
N VAL A 227 18.38 -9.52 -7.63
CA VAL A 227 18.62 -8.21 -7.02
C VAL A 227 19.98 -7.64 -7.44
N TYR A 228 21.04 -8.46 -7.39
CA TYR A 228 22.40 -8.03 -7.72
C TYR A 228 22.61 -7.83 -9.23
N ASP A 229 22.08 -8.73 -10.07
CA ASP A 229 22.31 -8.67 -11.52
C ASP A 229 21.33 -7.73 -12.24
N GLU A 230 20.10 -7.58 -11.72
CA GLU A 230 19.02 -6.83 -12.38
C GLU A 230 18.59 -5.60 -11.59
N ALA A 231 18.18 -5.74 -10.32
CA ALA A 231 17.52 -4.64 -9.61
C ALA A 231 18.45 -3.48 -9.27
N ILE A 232 19.60 -3.75 -8.64
CA ILE A 232 20.56 -2.72 -8.23
C ILE A 232 21.10 -1.94 -9.45
N PRO A 233 21.55 -2.58 -10.55
CA PRO A 233 22.08 -1.86 -11.70
C PRO A 233 21.03 -1.02 -12.45
N LYS A 234 19.75 -1.38 -12.34
CA LYS A 234 18.67 -0.73 -13.10
C LYS A 234 17.94 0.38 -12.35
N LEU A 235 17.87 0.32 -11.02
CA LEU A 235 17.13 1.29 -10.21
C LEU A 235 17.95 2.54 -9.86
N ASN A 236 19.29 2.50 -9.93
CA ASN A 236 20.18 3.64 -9.64
C ASN A 236 19.88 4.38 -8.32
N MET A 237 19.25 3.71 -7.35
CA MET A 237 18.95 4.24 -6.02
C MET A 237 19.93 3.68 -4.99
N SER A 238 20.30 4.50 -4.00
CA SER A 238 21.17 4.04 -2.91
C SER A 238 20.48 3.01 -2.02
N LYS A 239 19.16 3.15 -1.82
CA LYS A 239 18.35 2.29 -0.98
C LYS A 239 16.93 2.21 -1.52
N PHE A 240 16.33 1.03 -1.42
CA PHE A 240 14.96 0.77 -1.85
C PHE A 240 14.46 -0.54 -1.24
N ILE A 241 13.15 -0.74 -1.32
CA ILE A 241 12.50 -2.00 -0.98
C ILE A 241 11.93 -2.57 -2.27
N LEU A 242 12.15 -3.86 -2.50
CA LEU A 242 11.68 -4.56 -3.68
C LEU A 242 10.75 -5.69 -3.27
N ASP A 243 9.51 -5.66 -3.73
CA ASP A 243 8.57 -6.77 -3.59
C ASP A 243 8.66 -7.65 -4.84
N VAL A 244 8.93 -8.94 -4.65
CA VAL A 244 9.10 -9.92 -5.73
C VAL A 244 8.19 -11.12 -5.54
N TYR A 245 7.73 -11.69 -6.66
CA TYR A 245 6.97 -12.93 -6.70
C TYR A 245 7.69 -13.96 -7.56
N ILE A 246 7.78 -15.20 -7.06
CA ILE A 246 8.49 -16.29 -7.72
C ILE A 246 7.55 -17.49 -7.87
N PRO A 247 6.73 -17.55 -8.94
CA PRO A 247 5.82 -18.67 -9.16
C PRO A 247 6.59 -19.96 -9.43
N ARG A 248 5.96 -21.12 -9.16
CA ARG A 248 6.45 -22.40 -9.68
C ARG A 248 6.54 -22.35 -11.22
N PRO A 249 7.61 -22.86 -11.85
CA PRO A 249 8.66 -23.73 -11.29
C PRO A 249 9.93 -23.00 -10.78
N PHE A 250 9.80 -21.76 -10.29
CA PHE A 250 10.87 -20.91 -9.72
C PHE A 250 11.92 -20.42 -10.72
N ASP A 251 11.60 -20.50 -12.01
CA ASP A 251 12.45 -20.07 -13.11
C ASP A 251 12.34 -18.58 -13.44
N LYS A 252 11.30 -17.90 -12.94
CA LYS A 252 11.04 -16.48 -13.22
C LYS A 252 10.75 -15.70 -11.94
N VAL A 253 11.33 -14.51 -11.86
CA VAL A 253 11.05 -13.51 -10.83
C VAL A 253 10.19 -12.42 -11.45
N TYR A 254 9.08 -12.10 -10.80
CA TYR A 254 8.24 -10.96 -11.12
C TYR A 254 8.45 -9.85 -10.11
N VAL A 255 8.58 -8.61 -10.58
CA VAL A 255 8.59 -7.42 -9.71
C VAL A 255 7.14 -7.02 -9.44
N ILE A 256 6.76 -6.99 -8.18
CA ILE A 256 5.42 -6.64 -7.73
C ILE A 256 5.33 -5.16 -7.40
N ASP A 257 6.35 -4.65 -6.69
CA ASP A 257 6.47 -3.24 -6.37
C ASP A 257 7.91 -2.82 -6.04
N VAL A 258 8.17 -1.53 -6.16
CA VAL A 258 9.39 -0.87 -5.67
C VAL A 258 8.94 0.23 -4.72
N ASN A 259 9.34 0.13 -3.45
CA ASN A 259 8.94 1.07 -2.41
C ASN A 259 10.15 1.86 -1.87
N PRO A 260 9.93 3.10 -1.41
CA PRO A 260 11.00 3.86 -0.75
C PRO A 260 11.48 3.13 0.51
N PHE A 261 12.78 3.24 0.80
CA PHE A 261 13.35 2.73 2.06
C PHE A 261 12.96 3.68 3.22
N SER A 262 11.72 3.57 3.67
CA SER A 262 11.02 4.52 4.53
C SER A 262 10.14 3.77 5.53
N ARG A 263 10.00 4.29 6.75
CA ARG A 263 9.24 3.63 7.84
C ARG A 263 7.74 3.51 7.54
N LYS A 264 7.21 4.28 6.58
CA LYS A 264 5.87 4.10 6.00
C LYS A 264 5.69 2.73 5.35
N SER A 265 6.77 2.11 4.85
CA SER A 265 6.72 0.75 4.32
C SER A 265 6.76 -0.26 5.46
N ASP A 266 5.88 -1.26 5.42
CA ASP A 266 5.90 -2.36 6.38
C ASP A 266 7.25 -3.12 6.37
N SER A 267 7.83 -3.29 7.56
CA SER A 267 9.10 -4.02 7.75
C SER A 267 8.89 -5.53 7.89
N LEU A 268 7.64 -5.99 8.01
CA LEU A 268 7.21 -7.40 8.05
C LEU A 268 7.91 -8.18 9.17
N LEU A 269 8.76 -9.15 8.82
CA LEU A 269 9.50 -9.97 9.78
C LEU A 269 10.78 -9.29 10.27
N PHE A 270 10.98 -8.03 9.88
CA PHE A 270 12.04 -7.18 10.40
C PHE A 270 11.49 -6.02 11.24
N THR A 271 12.37 -5.39 12.00
CA THR A 271 12.13 -4.09 12.61
C THR A 271 12.85 -3.00 11.80
N TRP A 272 12.34 -1.78 11.82
CA TRP A 272 13.06 -0.67 11.17
C TRP A 272 14.42 -0.38 11.82
N ASN A 273 14.55 -0.58 13.13
CA ASN A 273 15.81 -0.34 13.81
C ASN A 273 16.92 -1.29 13.34
N GLU A 274 16.63 -2.59 13.18
CA GLU A 274 17.65 -3.50 12.66
C GLU A 274 17.98 -3.19 11.19
N LEU A 275 16.99 -2.88 10.35
CA LEU A 275 17.25 -2.53 8.95
C LEU A 275 18.13 -1.27 8.80
N LEU A 276 17.99 -0.30 9.71
CA LEU A 276 18.77 0.94 9.65
C LEU A 276 20.21 0.76 10.14
N THR A 277 20.38 -0.04 11.20
CA THR A 277 21.68 -0.27 11.85
C THR A 277 22.48 -1.43 11.24
N GLN A 278 21.84 -2.27 10.42
CA GLN A 278 22.49 -3.43 9.82
C GLN A 278 23.52 -3.02 8.76
N THR A 279 24.70 -3.61 8.86
CA THR A 279 25.81 -3.41 7.91
C THR A 279 26.31 -4.78 7.44
N PRO A 280 25.80 -5.31 6.30
CA PRO A 280 26.25 -6.58 5.75
C PRO A 280 27.76 -6.55 5.46
N LYS A 281 28.48 -7.59 5.88
CA LYS A 281 29.93 -7.70 5.64
C LYS A 281 30.27 -8.09 4.21
N ASP A 282 29.42 -8.92 3.60
CA ASP A 282 29.52 -9.37 2.22
C ASP A 282 28.12 -9.62 1.63
N ASP A 283 28.05 -9.98 0.34
CA ASP A 283 26.79 -10.12 -0.39
C ASP A 283 25.92 -11.31 0.09
N LYS A 284 26.50 -12.24 0.86
CA LYS A 284 25.79 -13.38 1.44
C LYS A 284 25.41 -13.15 2.91
N ASP A 285 25.83 -12.04 3.51
CA ASP A 285 25.61 -11.70 4.91
C ASP A 285 24.26 -10.99 5.12
N HIS A 286 23.17 -11.65 4.74
CA HIS A 286 21.80 -11.19 4.99
C HIS A 286 20.92 -12.36 5.46
N GLN A 287 19.83 -12.04 6.14
CA GLN A 287 18.87 -13.02 6.62
C GLN A 287 17.71 -13.18 5.65
N PHE A 288 17.28 -14.41 5.40
CA PHE A 288 15.98 -14.72 4.82
C PHE A 288 15.05 -15.23 5.91
N ARG A 289 14.08 -14.41 6.31
CA ARG A 289 13.11 -14.72 7.36
C ARG A 289 11.82 -15.26 6.74
N LEU A 290 11.42 -16.43 7.21
CA LEU A 290 10.16 -17.10 6.93
C LEU A 290 9.40 -17.32 8.24
N ILE A 291 8.07 -17.41 8.15
CA ILE A 291 7.27 -17.86 9.29
C ILE A 291 7.51 -19.36 9.47
N ASN A 292 8.05 -19.75 10.63
CA ASN A 292 8.46 -21.15 10.89
C ASN A 292 7.40 -21.98 11.64
N GLU A 293 6.40 -21.33 12.22
CA GLU A 293 5.36 -21.99 12.98
C GLU A 293 4.02 -21.28 12.84
N THR A 294 2.94 -22.05 12.97
CA THR A 294 1.58 -21.51 12.86
C THR A 294 1.28 -20.66 14.08
N ASN A 295 1.33 -19.34 13.91
CA ASN A 295 1.00 -18.41 14.98
C ASN A 295 -0.51 -18.23 15.08
N LEU A 296 -1.16 -18.98 15.99
CA LEU A 296 -2.60 -18.86 16.25
C LEU A 296 -3.01 -17.44 16.71
N GLY A 297 -2.09 -16.68 17.32
CA GLY A 297 -2.31 -15.30 17.74
C GLY A 297 -2.17 -14.27 16.62
N ALA A 298 -1.48 -14.60 15.52
CA ALA A 298 -1.38 -13.71 14.36
C ALA A 298 -2.73 -13.51 13.67
N PHE A 299 -3.61 -14.52 13.71
CA PHE A 299 -5.01 -14.40 13.24
C PHE A 299 -5.86 -13.43 14.07
N ALA A 300 -5.41 -13.01 15.26
CA ALA A 300 -6.09 -12.00 16.06
C ALA A 300 -5.79 -10.57 15.60
N ARG A 301 -4.74 -10.34 14.79
CA ARG A 301 -4.47 -9.04 14.18
C ARG A 301 -5.18 -8.95 12.84
N LYS A 302 -6.08 -7.98 12.73
CA LYS A 302 -6.73 -7.66 11.45
C LYS A 302 -5.67 -7.06 10.50
N GLN A 303 -5.59 -7.58 9.28
CA GLN A 303 -4.71 -7.03 8.27
C GLN A 303 -5.07 -5.56 8.00
N TYR A 304 -4.06 -4.69 7.86
CA TYR A 304 -4.24 -3.24 7.71
C TYR A 304 -5.01 -2.57 8.88
N SER A 305 -4.83 -3.08 10.10
CA SER A 305 -5.43 -2.49 11.31
C SER A 305 -4.93 -1.07 11.61
N GLU A 306 -3.75 -0.72 11.11
CA GLU A 306 -3.14 0.61 11.22
C GLU A 306 -4.01 1.71 10.57
N SER A 307 -4.73 1.37 9.50
CA SER A 307 -5.71 2.27 8.85
C SER A 307 -6.99 2.46 9.69
N GLN A 308 -7.17 1.67 10.76
CA GLN A 308 -8.38 1.73 11.61
C GLN A 308 -8.13 2.44 12.93
N VAL A 309 -6.96 3.06 13.12
CA VAL A 309 -6.60 3.80 14.33
C VAL A 309 -6.07 5.19 13.99
N PRO A 310 -6.16 6.16 14.91
CA PRO A 310 -5.62 7.50 14.69
C PRO A 310 -4.12 7.48 14.37
N ILE A 311 -3.68 8.43 13.52
CA ILE A 311 -2.28 8.54 13.09
C ILE A 311 -1.29 8.68 14.25
N ASP A 312 -1.71 9.32 15.35
CA ASP A 312 -0.88 9.48 16.55
C ASP A 312 -0.56 8.14 17.23
N VAL A 313 -1.50 7.18 17.17
CA VAL A 313 -1.29 5.82 17.70
C VAL A 313 -0.30 5.05 16.84
N VAL A 314 -0.40 5.20 15.51
CA VAL A 314 0.55 4.59 14.56
C VAL A 314 1.95 5.22 14.72
N GLY A 315 2.02 6.54 14.84
CA GLY A 315 3.26 7.30 15.01
C GLY A 315 4.00 6.95 16.30
N ALA A 316 3.28 6.76 17.40
CA ALA A 316 3.84 6.37 18.70
C ALA A 316 4.61 5.03 18.65
N ALA A 317 4.25 4.10 17.77
CA ALA A 317 4.99 2.84 17.62
C ALA A 317 6.39 3.05 17.01
N ASN A 318 6.61 4.16 16.32
CA ASN A 318 7.82 4.44 15.53
C ASN A 318 8.71 5.55 16.11
N ASP A 319 8.22 6.31 17.10
CA ASP A 319 8.92 7.43 17.72
C ASP A 319 8.69 7.47 19.24
N THR A 320 9.78 7.45 20.00
CA THR A 320 9.76 7.52 21.47
C THR A 320 9.13 8.82 21.99
N GLU A 321 9.37 9.96 21.33
CA GLU A 321 8.78 11.23 21.78
C GLU A 321 7.27 11.23 21.55
N ALA A 322 6.82 10.74 20.40
CA ALA A 322 5.41 10.54 20.11
C ALA A 322 4.74 9.57 21.12
N LEU A 323 5.42 8.47 21.47
CA LEU A 323 4.93 7.52 22.48
C LEU A 323 4.77 8.16 23.86
N ILE A 324 5.76 8.94 24.29
CA ILE A 324 5.71 9.66 25.58
C ILE A 324 4.57 10.68 25.58
N ASN A 325 4.38 11.40 24.47
CA ASN A 325 3.30 12.38 24.35
C ASN A 325 1.93 11.71 24.38
N LEU A 326 1.73 10.62 23.63
CA LEU A 326 0.50 9.85 23.63
C LEU A 326 0.16 9.31 25.03
N ALA A 327 1.14 8.74 25.74
CA ALA A 327 0.94 8.25 27.10
C ALA A 327 0.50 9.37 28.06
N ARG A 328 1.11 10.55 27.96
CA ARG A 328 0.74 11.72 28.78
C ARG A 328 -0.67 12.22 28.48
N GLU A 329 -1.11 12.17 27.23
CA GLU A 329 -2.48 12.57 26.87
C GLU A 329 -3.51 11.56 27.37
N TRP A 330 -3.20 10.27 27.28
CA TRP A 330 -4.05 9.21 27.81
C TRP A 330 -4.23 9.34 29.33
N ASP A 331 -3.13 9.57 30.07
CA ASP A 331 -3.18 9.79 31.52
C ASP A 331 -4.06 11.00 31.89
N LYS A 332 -4.00 12.08 31.11
CA LYS A 332 -4.83 13.28 31.32
C LYS A 332 -6.32 13.01 31.07
N LEU A 333 -6.65 12.21 30.07
CA LEU A 333 -8.04 11.86 29.75
C LEU A 333 -8.65 10.98 30.86
N GLN A 334 -7.90 9.97 31.32
CA GLN A 334 -8.33 9.14 32.45
C GLN A 334 -8.51 9.96 33.74
N ALA A 335 -7.62 10.91 34.00
CA ALA A 335 -7.77 11.78 35.16
C ALA A 335 -9.02 12.68 35.09
N LYS A 336 -9.42 13.13 33.89
CA LYS A 336 -10.66 13.90 33.70
C LYS A 336 -11.92 13.06 33.86
N GLU A 337 -11.93 11.83 33.35
CA GLU A 337 -13.07 10.93 33.53
C GLU A 337 -13.32 10.60 35.00
N VAL A 338 -12.27 10.51 35.81
CA VAL A 338 -12.37 10.28 37.26
C VAL A 338 -12.86 11.52 38.04
N ASP A 339 -12.59 12.73 37.54
CA ASP A 339 -13.09 14.00 38.13
C ASP A 339 -14.54 14.32 37.71
N GLU A 340 -15.03 13.74 36.61
CA GLU A 340 -16.40 13.91 36.09
C GLU A 340 -17.39 12.83 36.58
N SER A 341 -16.91 11.80 37.29
CA SER A 341 -17.68 10.73 37.94
C SER A 341 -17.75 10.90 39.46
#